data_AF-A0A6B9F935-F1
#
_entry.id   AF-A0A6B9F935-F1
#
_cell.length_a   1.000
_cell.length_b   1.000
_cell.length_c   1.000
_cell.angle_alpha   90.00
_cell.angle_beta   90.00
_cell.angle_gamma   90.00
#
_symmetry.space_group_name_H-M   'P 1'
#
loop_
_entity.id
_entity.type
_entity.pdbx_description
1 polymer ?
#
loop_
_entity_poly.entity_id
_entity_poly.type
_entity_poly.pdbx_seq_one_letter_code
_entity_poly.pdbx_strand_id
1 'polypeptide(L)'
;MTDLPREVRDEAERLTRLARRAVDENEAAAYERDRDERLAAFDYTARVREDDDTLVLHPSEWLEGETARIERIEDTDRAVEIPLSGSGDASEWESVERHNAEVVERVRERADEVHAANARAFADFMGNHYARRVETATAAELREFLTEYFPRNAWPSDEQRDAVERSLEHVYAVTETEMPEFSSARR
;
A
#
# COMPACT_ATOMS: atom_id res chain seq x y z
N MET A 1 -2.58 -25.75 9.81
CA MET A 1 -3.55 -24.73 9.32
C MET A 1 -4.09 -23.97 10.51
N THR A 2 -4.17 -22.64 10.40
CA THR A 2 -4.62 -21.77 11.49
C THR A 2 -6.15 -21.76 11.70
N ASP A 3 -6.56 -21.81 12.97
CA ASP A 3 -7.95 -21.74 13.43
C ASP A 3 -8.48 -20.30 13.54
N LEU A 4 -7.65 -19.29 13.29
CA LEU A 4 -8.03 -17.89 13.44
C LEU A 4 -8.98 -17.47 12.30
N PRO A 5 -10.21 -16.97 12.54
CA PRO A 5 -11.12 -16.58 11.45
C PRO A 5 -10.53 -15.47 10.57
N ARG A 6 -10.83 -15.47 9.27
CA ARG A 6 -10.34 -14.45 8.32
C ARG A 6 -10.67 -13.03 8.78
N GLU A 7 -11.91 -12.79 9.18
CA GLU A 7 -12.37 -11.47 9.65
C GLU A 7 -11.53 -10.94 10.83
N VAL A 8 -11.04 -11.83 11.70
CA VAL A 8 -10.18 -11.44 12.83
C VAL A 8 -8.77 -11.08 12.35
N ARG A 9 -8.26 -11.76 11.32
CA ARG A 9 -6.96 -11.45 10.69
C ARG A 9 -7.01 -10.09 10.01
N ASP A 10 -8.03 -9.86 9.19
CA ASP A 10 -8.22 -8.62 8.44
C ASP A 10 -8.35 -7.42 9.41
N GLU A 11 -9.06 -7.61 10.52
CA GLU A 11 -9.20 -6.59 11.56
C GLU A 11 -7.88 -6.34 12.31
N ALA A 12 -7.12 -7.40 12.65
CA ALA A 12 -5.83 -7.28 13.30
C ALA A 12 -4.80 -6.53 12.41
N GLU A 13 -4.84 -6.79 11.11
CA GLU A 13 -4.07 -6.04 10.12
C GLU A 13 -4.48 -4.57 10.08
N ARG A 14 -5.79 -4.28 9.93
CA ARG A 14 -6.32 -2.92 9.90
C ARG A 14 -5.90 -2.12 11.14
N LEU A 15 -6.07 -2.69 12.33
CA LEU A 15 -5.71 -2.05 13.60
C LEU A 15 -4.20 -1.81 13.70
N THR A 16 -3.37 -2.75 13.24
CA THR A 16 -1.92 -2.56 13.19
C THR A 16 -1.52 -1.44 12.22
N ARG A 17 -2.15 -1.36 11.05
CA ARG A 17 -1.93 -0.24 10.10
C ARG A 17 -2.42 1.11 10.66
N LEU A 18 -3.48 1.12 11.48
CA LEU A 18 -3.94 2.34 12.16
C LEU A 18 -2.97 2.77 13.25
N ALA A 19 -2.50 1.83 14.10
CA ALA A 19 -1.51 2.12 15.14
C ALA A 19 -0.24 2.77 14.57
N ARG A 20 0.27 2.24 13.46
CA ARG A 20 1.49 2.77 12.80
C ARG A 20 1.31 4.14 12.14
N ARG A 21 0.08 4.52 11.81
CA ARG A 21 -0.24 5.84 11.21
C ARG A 21 -0.66 6.88 12.24
N ALA A 22 -1.01 6.45 13.45
CA ALA A 22 -1.43 7.34 14.52
C ALA A 22 -0.27 8.27 14.91
N VAL A 23 -0.58 9.56 15.01
CA VAL A 23 0.38 10.59 15.45
C VAL A 23 0.44 10.65 16.98
N ASP A 24 -0.68 10.31 17.64
CA ASP A 24 -0.79 10.28 19.09
C ASP A 24 -0.49 8.86 19.61
N GLU A 25 0.45 8.75 20.57
CA GLU A 25 0.86 7.47 21.15
C GLU A 25 -0.28 6.77 21.91
N ASN A 26 -1.23 7.50 22.49
CA ASN A 26 -2.39 6.91 23.17
C ASN A 26 -3.37 6.33 22.16
N GLU A 27 -3.53 6.98 21.00
CA GLU A 27 -4.32 6.46 19.89
C GLU A 27 -3.67 5.18 19.33
N ALA A 28 -2.36 5.19 19.08
CA ALA A 28 -1.62 4.01 18.65
C ALA A 28 -1.83 2.83 19.62
N ALA A 29 -1.61 3.08 20.91
CA ALA A 29 -1.78 2.08 21.96
C ALA A 29 -3.24 1.60 22.11
N ALA A 30 -4.23 2.43 21.76
CA ALA A 30 -5.64 2.01 21.77
C ALA A 30 -5.94 1.02 20.64
N TYR A 31 -5.41 1.24 19.44
CA TYR A 31 -5.54 0.29 18.34
C TYR A 31 -4.81 -1.03 18.63
N GLU A 32 -3.62 -0.97 19.24
CA GLU A 32 -2.88 -2.17 19.65
C GLU A 32 -3.65 -2.98 20.71
N ARG A 33 -4.24 -2.33 21.71
CA ARG A 33 -5.08 -3.00 22.70
C ARG A 33 -6.31 -3.66 22.08
N ASP A 34 -7.02 -2.98 21.18
CA ASP A 34 -8.19 -3.57 20.50
C ASP A 34 -7.78 -4.81 19.68
N ARG A 35 -6.63 -4.75 19.00
CA ARG A 35 -6.08 -5.90 18.27
C ARG A 35 -5.81 -7.06 19.22
N ASP A 36 -5.10 -6.79 20.31
CA ASP A 36 -4.66 -7.82 21.25
C ASP A 36 -5.85 -8.47 21.98
N GLU A 37 -6.87 -7.69 22.35
CA GLU A 37 -8.12 -8.21 22.94
C GLU A 37 -8.86 -9.16 21.99
N ARG A 38 -8.91 -8.83 20.70
CA ARG A 38 -9.56 -9.67 19.69
C ARG A 38 -8.80 -10.96 19.42
N LEU A 39 -7.47 -10.91 19.38
CA LEU A 39 -6.63 -12.11 19.19
C LEU A 39 -6.65 -13.02 20.41
N ALA A 40 -6.67 -12.44 21.61
CA ALA A 40 -6.73 -13.19 22.87
C ALA A 40 -8.00 -14.06 22.97
N ALA A 41 -9.11 -13.66 22.36
CA ALA A 41 -10.33 -14.46 22.29
C ALA A 41 -10.15 -15.81 21.55
N PHE A 42 -9.06 -15.96 20.80
CA PHE A 42 -8.71 -17.17 20.06
C PHE A 42 -7.40 -17.81 20.55
N ASP A 43 -6.83 -17.35 21.67
CA ASP A 43 -5.52 -17.75 22.17
C ASP A 43 -4.36 -17.39 21.21
N TYR A 44 -4.49 -16.29 20.46
CA TYR A 44 -3.44 -15.73 19.59
C TYR A 44 -2.86 -14.44 20.17
N THR A 45 -1.66 -14.11 19.73
CA THR A 45 -0.99 -12.82 19.93
C THR A 45 -0.36 -12.33 18.63
N ALA A 46 0.03 -11.05 18.61
CA ALA A 46 0.62 -10.39 17.47
C ALA A 46 2.07 -9.97 17.74
N ARG A 47 2.91 -10.07 16.72
CA ARG A 47 4.23 -9.46 16.68
C ARG A 47 4.46 -8.84 15.31
N VAL A 48 4.99 -7.61 15.29
CA VAL A 48 5.50 -7.02 14.05
C VAL A 48 6.96 -7.42 13.87
N ARG A 49 7.29 -8.01 12.73
CA ARG A 49 8.65 -8.30 12.28
C ARG A 49 9.11 -7.14 11.41
N GLU A 50 10.03 -6.33 11.93
CA GLU A 50 10.47 -5.09 11.26
C GLU A 50 11.28 -5.34 9.98
N ASP A 51 12.02 -6.47 9.91
CA ASP A 51 12.93 -6.78 8.79
C ASP A 51 12.23 -6.83 7.42
N ASP A 52 10.99 -7.30 7.38
CA ASP A 52 10.15 -7.45 6.17
C ASP A 52 8.75 -6.85 6.36
N ASP A 53 8.60 -6.00 7.37
CA ASP A 53 7.38 -5.30 7.73
C ASP A 53 6.13 -6.21 7.72
N THR A 54 6.20 -7.32 8.46
CA THR A 54 5.16 -8.35 8.48
C THR A 54 4.52 -8.46 9.86
N LEU A 55 3.18 -8.44 9.91
CA LEU A 55 2.41 -8.79 11.09
C LEU A 55 2.32 -10.32 11.19
N VAL A 56 2.89 -10.87 12.25
CA VAL A 56 2.84 -12.30 12.57
C VAL A 56 1.81 -12.51 13.67
N LEU A 57 0.76 -13.26 13.35
CA LEU A 57 -0.25 -13.72 14.31
C LEU A 57 0.06 -15.17 14.65
N HIS A 58 0.31 -15.49 15.92
CA HIS A 58 0.62 -16.85 16.32
C HIS A 58 -0.01 -17.21 17.67
N PRO A 59 -0.17 -18.52 17.98
CA PRO A 59 -0.67 -18.94 19.28
C PRO A 59 0.15 -18.37 20.43
N SER A 60 -0.54 -17.90 21.47
CA SER A 60 0.05 -17.33 22.67
C SER A 60 0.83 -18.38 23.48
N GLU A 61 0.44 -19.65 23.38
CA GLU A 61 1.11 -20.77 24.07
C GLU A 61 2.58 -20.97 23.63
N TRP A 62 2.95 -20.49 22.43
CA TRP A 62 4.32 -20.54 21.93
C TRP A 62 5.26 -19.63 22.71
N LEU A 63 4.71 -18.67 23.43
CA LEU A 63 5.49 -17.72 24.22
C LEU A 63 5.57 -18.14 25.68
N GLU A 64 6.69 -17.78 26.29
CA GLU A 64 6.80 -17.60 27.73
C GLU A 64 7.25 -16.16 27.98
N GLY A 65 6.29 -15.31 28.38
CA GLY A 65 6.48 -13.86 28.35
C GLY A 65 6.65 -13.38 26.91
N GLU A 66 7.77 -12.70 26.63
CA GLU A 66 8.12 -12.19 25.29
C GLU A 66 9.02 -13.16 24.50
N THR A 67 9.36 -14.31 25.07
CA THR A 67 10.31 -15.26 24.49
C THR A 67 9.60 -16.44 23.84
N ALA A 68 9.87 -16.70 22.57
CA ALA A 68 9.39 -17.89 21.88
C ALA A 68 10.09 -19.15 22.40
N ARG A 69 9.29 -20.17 22.74
CA ARG A 69 9.73 -21.49 23.16
C ARG A 69 9.59 -22.45 21.99
N ILE A 70 10.68 -22.71 21.28
CA ILE A 70 10.70 -23.51 20.04
C ILE A 70 10.09 -24.90 20.28
N GLU A 71 10.32 -25.48 21.47
CA GLU A 71 9.75 -26.74 21.91
C GLU A 71 8.22 -26.76 22.03
N ARG A 72 7.56 -25.60 22.09
CA ARG A 72 6.09 -25.46 22.11
C ARG A 72 5.49 -25.25 20.72
N ILE A 73 6.33 -25.10 19.69
CA ILE A 73 5.90 -24.87 18.31
C ILE A 73 5.83 -26.23 17.61
N GLU A 74 4.70 -26.91 17.75
CA GLU A 74 4.47 -28.21 17.13
C GLU A 74 4.06 -28.11 15.65
N ASP A 75 3.35 -27.04 15.29
CA ASP A 75 2.84 -26.79 13.94
C ASP A 75 2.95 -25.30 13.58
N THR A 76 3.92 -24.95 12.74
CA THR A 76 4.11 -23.58 12.26
C THR A 76 2.98 -23.09 11.37
N ASP A 77 2.19 -23.98 10.75
CA ASP A 77 1.06 -23.61 9.88
C ASP A 77 -0.11 -23.02 10.67
N ARG A 78 -0.02 -22.98 12.00
CA ARG A 78 -0.94 -22.24 12.86
C ARG A 78 -0.65 -20.74 12.89
N ALA A 79 0.55 -20.32 12.51
CA ALA A 79 0.86 -18.90 12.37
C ALA A 79 0.27 -18.31 11.08
N VAL A 80 -0.03 -17.02 11.10
CA VAL A 80 -0.42 -16.23 9.93
C VAL A 80 0.56 -15.09 9.78
N GLU A 81 1.16 -14.97 8.61
CA GLU A 81 2.02 -13.84 8.25
C GLU A 81 1.25 -12.93 7.29
N ILE A 82 1.14 -11.65 7.64
CA ILE A 82 0.41 -10.62 6.89
C ILE A 82 1.40 -9.48 6.58
N PRO A 83 1.80 -9.30 5.31
CA PRO A 83 2.65 -8.17 4.92
C PRO A 83 1.94 -6.84 5.22
N LEU A 84 2.60 -5.96 5.98
CA LEU A 84 2.10 -4.60 6.28
C LEU A 84 2.62 -3.56 5.28
N SER A 85 3.74 -3.86 4.61
CA SER A 85 4.20 -3.12 3.43
C SER A 85 4.25 -4.04 2.22
N GLY A 86 3.98 -3.45 1.05
CA GLY A 86 3.89 -4.18 -0.20
C GLY A 86 2.47 -4.23 -0.75
N SER A 87 2.33 -4.96 -1.83
CA SER A 87 1.09 -5.11 -2.57
C SER A 87 -0.02 -5.67 -1.69
N GLY A 88 -0.95 -4.82 -1.22
CA GLY A 88 -2.08 -5.14 -0.33
C GLY A 88 -2.98 -6.31 -0.76
N ASP A 89 -4.10 -6.53 -0.06
CA ASP A 89 -5.06 -7.60 -0.39
C ASP A 89 -5.47 -7.51 -1.87
N ALA A 90 -5.68 -8.64 -2.56
CA ALA A 90 -6.10 -8.66 -3.97
C ALA A 90 -7.37 -7.81 -4.22
N SER A 91 -8.25 -7.70 -3.23
CA SER A 91 -9.41 -6.81 -3.26
C SER A 91 -9.06 -5.32 -3.17
N GLU A 92 -7.99 -4.96 -2.45
CA GLU A 92 -7.43 -3.60 -2.46
C GLU A 92 -6.81 -3.29 -3.83
N TRP A 93 -6.14 -4.26 -4.45
CA TRP A 93 -5.61 -4.14 -5.82
C TRP A 93 -6.67 -3.88 -6.87
N GLU A 94 -7.72 -4.69 -6.92
CA GLU A 94 -8.81 -4.50 -7.88
C GLU A 94 -9.52 -3.16 -7.67
N SER A 95 -9.64 -2.71 -6.41
CA SER A 95 -10.20 -1.39 -6.08
C SER A 95 -9.31 -0.24 -6.56
N VAL A 96 -7.99 -0.35 -6.36
CA VAL A 96 -7.00 0.63 -6.82
C VAL A 96 -6.94 0.68 -8.34
N GLU A 97 -6.86 -0.48 -9.02
CA GLU A 97 -6.84 -0.55 -10.48
C GLU A 97 -8.11 0.07 -11.07
N ARG A 98 -9.29 -0.29 -10.55
CA ARG A 98 -10.55 0.30 -11.03
C ARG A 98 -10.57 1.82 -10.89
N HIS A 99 -10.19 2.34 -9.72
CA HIS A 99 -10.11 3.79 -9.49
C HIS A 99 -9.11 4.46 -10.44
N ASN A 100 -7.91 3.90 -10.58
CA ASN A 100 -6.88 4.47 -11.44
C ASN A 100 -7.30 4.42 -12.93
N ALA A 101 -7.98 3.37 -13.37
CA ALA A 101 -8.56 3.29 -14.71
C ALA A 101 -9.63 4.35 -14.96
N GLU A 102 -10.53 4.60 -13.99
CA GLU A 102 -11.52 5.68 -14.07
C GLU A 102 -10.86 7.07 -14.14
N VAL A 103 -9.73 7.28 -13.46
CA VAL A 103 -8.93 8.52 -13.59
C VAL A 103 -8.37 8.67 -15.00
N VAL A 104 -7.81 7.60 -15.57
CA VAL A 104 -7.25 7.61 -16.94
C VAL A 104 -8.32 7.98 -17.97
N GLU A 105 -9.52 7.41 -17.86
CA GLU A 105 -10.62 7.73 -18.76
C GLU A 105 -11.08 9.19 -18.60
N ARG A 106 -11.15 9.73 -17.38
CA ARG A 106 -11.44 11.16 -17.17
C ARG A 106 -10.36 12.08 -17.76
N VAL A 107 -9.09 11.69 -17.71
CA VAL A 107 -8.01 12.42 -18.39
C VAL A 107 -8.21 12.37 -19.90
N ARG A 108 -8.57 11.22 -20.47
CA ARG A 108 -8.88 11.06 -21.89
C ARG A 108 -10.01 11.98 -22.35
N GLU A 109 -11.09 12.05 -21.58
CA GLU A 109 -12.25 12.90 -21.88
C GLU A 109 -11.92 14.39 -21.79
N ARG A 110 -11.07 14.78 -20.83
CA ARG A 110 -10.72 16.18 -20.57
C ARG A 110 -9.64 16.72 -21.50
N ALA A 111 -8.68 15.88 -21.87
CA ALA A 111 -7.51 16.23 -22.65
C ALA A 111 -7.51 15.45 -23.97
N ASP A 112 -6.59 14.50 -24.14
CA ASP A 112 -6.46 13.71 -25.35
C ASP A 112 -5.79 12.35 -25.07
N GLU A 113 -5.55 11.59 -26.14
CA GLU A 113 -4.96 10.25 -26.09
C GLU A 113 -3.52 10.24 -25.57
N VAL A 114 -2.72 11.28 -25.85
CA VAL A 114 -1.33 11.37 -25.38
C VAL A 114 -1.31 11.50 -23.86
N HIS A 115 -2.14 12.40 -23.35
CA HIS A 115 -2.29 12.60 -21.91
C HIS A 115 -2.88 11.37 -21.21
N ALA A 116 -3.86 10.70 -21.82
CA ALA A 116 -4.42 9.46 -21.31
C ALA A 116 -3.40 8.32 -21.27
N ALA A 117 -2.58 8.15 -22.31
CA ALA A 117 -1.54 7.13 -22.35
C ALA A 117 -0.46 7.36 -21.27
N ASN A 118 -0.06 8.62 -21.06
CA ASN A 118 0.86 8.98 -19.98
C ASN A 118 0.23 8.74 -18.59
N ALA A 119 -1.05 9.12 -18.41
CA ALA A 119 -1.78 8.84 -17.18
C ALA A 119 -1.90 7.33 -16.93
N ARG A 120 -2.07 6.51 -17.97
CA ARG A 120 -2.07 5.04 -17.84
C ARG A 120 -0.74 4.52 -17.35
N ALA A 121 0.38 4.97 -17.93
CA ALA A 121 1.70 4.59 -17.46
C ALA A 121 1.93 4.98 -15.98
N PHE A 122 1.41 6.13 -15.56
CA PHE A 122 1.46 6.55 -14.15
C PHE A 122 0.56 5.71 -13.25
N ALA A 123 -0.65 5.36 -13.71
CA ALA A 123 -1.54 4.42 -13.03
C ALA A 123 -0.91 3.03 -12.87
N ASP A 124 -0.22 2.52 -13.89
CA ASP A 124 0.52 1.26 -13.84
C ASP A 124 1.66 1.32 -12.83
N PHE A 125 2.37 2.45 -12.73
CA PHE A 125 3.41 2.65 -11.72
C PHE A 125 2.83 2.68 -10.30
N MET A 126 1.86 3.55 -10.03
CA MET A 126 1.28 3.73 -8.70
C MET A 126 0.50 2.50 -8.24
N GLY A 127 -0.23 1.89 -9.17
CA GLY A 127 -0.86 0.59 -9.01
C GLY A 127 0.21 -0.44 -8.72
N ASN A 128 0.96 -0.91 -9.71
CA ASN A 128 1.79 -2.11 -9.59
C ASN A 128 2.96 -1.99 -8.60
N HIS A 129 3.51 -0.79 -8.39
CA HIS A 129 4.68 -0.61 -7.52
C HIS A 129 4.31 -0.26 -6.07
N TYR A 130 3.18 0.42 -5.85
CA TYR A 130 2.80 0.91 -4.51
C TYR A 130 1.42 0.45 -4.02
N ALA A 131 0.62 -0.24 -4.85
CA ALA A 131 -0.76 -0.58 -4.55
C ALA A 131 -1.62 0.64 -4.20
N ARG A 132 -1.37 1.79 -4.86
CA ARG A 132 -1.94 3.07 -4.45
C ARG A 132 -2.64 3.81 -5.58
N ARG A 133 -3.59 4.66 -5.15
CA ARG A 133 -4.29 5.59 -6.04
C ARG A 133 -3.33 6.68 -6.51
N VAL A 134 -3.48 7.07 -7.78
CA VAL A 134 -2.59 8.03 -8.44
C VAL A 134 -2.52 9.40 -7.74
N GLU A 135 -3.63 9.90 -7.19
CA GLU A 135 -3.65 11.20 -6.49
C GLU A 135 -2.89 11.22 -5.17
N THR A 136 -2.51 10.04 -4.65
CA THR A 136 -1.80 9.93 -3.37
C THR A 136 -0.28 9.94 -3.53
N ALA A 137 0.23 9.97 -4.76
CA ALA A 137 1.66 9.96 -5.02
C ALA A 137 2.35 11.16 -4.36
N THR A 138 3.52 10.89 -3.77
CA THR A 138 4.39 11.87 -3.14
C THR A 138 5.32 12.52 -4.16
N ALA A 139 5.91 13.66 -3.80
CA ALA A 139 6.94 14.31 -4.63
C ALA A 139 8.16 13.43 -4.93
N ALA A 140 8.45 12.40 -4.12
CA ALA A 140 9.52 11.44 -4.38
C ALA A 140 9.11 10.41 -5.44
N GLU A 141 7.91 9.84 -5.30
CA GLU A 141 7.33 8.88 -6.24
C GLU A 141 7.09 9.53 -7.62
N LEU A 142 6.68 10.80 -7.68
CA LEU A 142 6.57 11.54 -8.95
C LEU A 142 7.92 11.70 -9.66
N ARG A 143 9.00 11.99 -8.91
CA ARG A 143 10.35 12.07 -9.47
C ARG A 143 10.81 10.72 -9.98
N GLU A 144 10.64 9.67 -9.17
CA GLU A 144 10.97 8.30 -9.55
C GLU A 144 10.22 7.86 -10.82
N PHE A 145 8.93 8.16 -10.89
CA PHE A 145 8.14 7.92 -12.09
C PHE A 145 8.77 8.57 -13.32
N LEU A 146 9.06 9.87 -13.24
CA LEU A 146 9.55 10.65 -14.37
C LEU A 146 10.98 10.30 -14.80
N THR A 147 11.88 10.07 -13.85
CA THR A 147 13.31 9.89 -14.16
C THR A 147 13.72 8.43 -14.31
N GLU A 148 12.96 7.50 -13.72
CA GLU A 148 13.36 6.09 -13.68
C GLU A 148 12.32 5.19 -14.35
N TYR A 149 11.07 5.22 -13.89
CA TYR A 149 10.06 4.26 -14.34
C TYR A 149 9.61 4.51 -15.77
N PHE A 150 9.09 5.71 -16.05
CA PHE A 150 8.50 6.11 -17.32
C PHE A 150 9.45 5.92 -18.52
N PRO A 151 10.71 6.41 -18.50
CA PRO A 151 11.61 6.23 -19.63
C PRO A 151 12.03 4.78 -19.86
N ARG A 152 12.03 3.92 -18.83
CA ARG A 152 12.48 2.52 -18.92
C ARG A 152 11.36 1.53 -19.23
N ASN A 153 10.14 1.80 -18.78
CA ASN A 153 9.06 0.81 -18.78
C ASN A 153 7.88 1.19 -19.70
N ALA A 154 7.59 2.49 -19.85
CA ALA A 154 6.45 2.92 -20.67
C ALA A 154 6.79 3.01 -22.18
N TRP A 155 8.08 2.97 -22.53
CA TRP A 155 8.58 3.12 -23.91
C TRP A 155 7.93 4.30 -24.67
N PRO A 156 7.92 5.51 -24.07
CA PRO A 156 7.10 6.60 -24.57
C PRO A 156 7.59 7.14 -25.92
N SER A 157 6.66 7.64 -26.74
CA SER A 157 6.97 8.47 -27.91
C SER A 157 7.58 9.81 -27.48
N ASP A 158 8.17 10.55 -28.42
CA ASP A 158 8.72 11.87 -28.12
C ASP A 158 7.63 12.84 -27.64
N GLU A 159 6.44 12.79 -28.26
CA GLU A 159 5.28 13.58 -27.84
C GLU A 159 4.82 13.23 -26.41
N GLN A 160 4.80 11.94 -26.06
CA GLN A 160 4.51 11.49 -24.69
C GLN A 160 5.56 11.97 -23.69
N ARG A 161 6.86 11.92 -24.04
CA ARG A 161 7.95 12.42 -23.18
C ARG A 161 7.86 13.93 -22.94
N ASP A 162 7.52 14.69 -23.96
CA ASP A 162 7.40 16.15 -23.86
C ASP A 162 6.15 16.55 -23.07
N ALA A 163 5.08 15.75 -23.14
CA ALA A 163 3.82 16.02 -22.47
C ALA A 163 3.70 15.44 -21.05
N VAL A 164 4.63 14.60 -20.58
CA VAL A 164 4.44 13.78 -19.37
C VAL A 164 4.16 14.61 -18.10
N GLU A 165 4.90 15.69 -17.85
CA GLU A 165 4.69 16.53 -16.66
C GLU A 165 3.30 17.19 -16.69
N ARG A 166 2.88 17.73 -17.84
CA ARG A 166 1.52 18.27 -18.03
C ARG A 166 0.43 17.19 -17.94
N SER A 167 0.75 15.95 -18.31
CA SER A 167 -0.17 14.82 -18.19
C SER A 167 -0.46 14.51 -16.72
N LEU A 168 0.56 14.62 -15.85
CA LEU A 168 0.36 14.48 -14.40
C LEU A 168 -0.50 15.61 -13.84
N GLU A 169 -0.33 16.86 -14.29
CA GLU A 169 -1.22 17.97 -13.92
C GLU A 169 -2.69 17.65 -14.26
N HIS A 170 -2.96 17.01 -15.41
CA HIS A 170 -4.32 16.57 -15.76
C HIS A 170 -4.86 15.49 -14.82
N VAL A 171 -4.03 14.53 -14.39
CA VAL A 171 -4.41 13.52 -13.38
C VAL A 171 -4.88 14.19 -12.09
N TYR A 172 -4.07 15.08 -11.53
CA TYR A 172 -4.40 15.80 -10.30
C TYR A 172 -5.61 16.73 -10.46
N ALA A 173 -5.76 17.35 -11.64
CA ALA A 173 -6.92 18.18 -11.93
C ALA A 173 -8.24 17.38 -11.95
N VAL A 174 -8.26 16.16 -12.53
CA VAL A 174 -9.49 15.34 -12.56
C VAL A 174 -9.78 14.67 -11.22
N THR A 175 -8.77 14.46 -10.37
CA THR A 175 -8.96 13.97 -8.99
C THR A 175 -9.21 15.10 -7.99
N GLU A 176 -9.28 16.36 -8.47
CA GLU A 176 -9.49 17.55 -7.65
C GLU A 176 -8.51 17.65 -6.47
N THR A 177 -7.28 17.14 -6.69
CA THR A 177 -6.22 17.09 -5.67
C THR A 177 -5.07 17.99 -6.12
N GLU A 178 -4.37 18.61 -5.17
CA GLU A 178 -3.18 19.41 -5.49
C GLU A 178 -2.00 18.49 -5.83
N MET A 179 -1.35 18.75 -6.96
CA MET A 179 -0.12 18.04 -7.32
C MET A 179 1.00 18.48 -6.37
N PRO A 180 1.70 17.55 -5.69
CA PRO A 180 2.85 17.89 -4.88
C PRO A 180 3.88 18.67 -5.67
N GLU A 181 4.46 19.71 -5.07
CA GLU A 181 5.58 20.40 -5.67
C GLU A 181 6.81 19.46 -5.72
N PHE A 182 7.37 19.27 -6.89
CA PHE A 182 8.62 18.54 -7.08
C PHE A 182 9.50 19.28 -8.07
N SER A 183 10.81 19.25 -7.81
CA SER A 183 11.79 19.72 -8.79
C SER A 183 12.04 18.59 -9.78
N SER A 184 11.48 18.69 -10.99
CA SER A 184 12.03 17.96 -12.12
C SER A 184 13.41 18.56 -12.36
N ALA A 185 14.45 17.91 -11.87
CA ALA A 185 15.82 18.29 -12.19
C ALA A 185 16.09 17.95 -13.67
N ARG A 186 15.42 18.65 -14.60
CA ARG A 186 15.81 18.72 -15.99
C ARG A 186 17.06 19.61 -16.03
N ARG A 187 18.22 18.97 -16.14
CA ARG A 187 19.45 19.59 -16.63
C ARG A 187 19.80 18.98 -17.98
#